data_AF-A0A973V0L2-F1
#
_entry.id   AF-A0A973V0L2-F1
#
_cell.length_a   1.000
_cell.length_b   1.000
_cell.length_c   1.000
_cell.angle_alpha   90.00
_cell.angle_beta   90.00
_cell.angle_gamma   90.00
#
_symmetry.space_group_name_H-M   'P 1'
#
loop_
_entity.id
_entity.type
_entity.pdbx_description
1 polymer ?
#
loop_
_entity_poly.entity_id
_entity_poly.type
_entity_poly.pdbx_seq_one_letter_code
_entity_poly.pdbx_strand_id
1 'polypeptide(L)'
;MTLAIDVGAHSVVAVAASGGRRIPVTVNGTAELPATVEGQNPKALLVDPAADPDEQLRAMTALLRQVARQVQADGGEIARLVVTVPAAWGPRRHNLLGRAAELAGHPAPEIVAEPVAAAAYAATQTPIAPGSCVLVCDVGARVTEVSLVELADGGWRLLATQPVPDTAAHRLQESMIDAVLGDAVPDPAAREAARESVQAAMAVLGAGRPAAIVRADGRPVVLEPGELVRLTEGARRELGSAITTAIDAADVDTVAAAVVLGRVAQLYGVDELITQRLGVVPVALAQPLLALPLGALDLVEPTTGPGAGASSAAGESKITWRSLRLGHTIIATLACLAGPAILSLELAYLEDLSRGYRDIDFGRLQHYFTPSVFALSGLLAAIGMINGGVGMAAIYQADDHDGGAPGRSASKAGRSLAFCAGVGLVLAGLLGLVAESEFGGYAGLSPNFLGTAVSAAVVPAALCIALGLLGPVIPTVRRLRWADRLRHPALAPLAAAAGIVALRQNDNRLWLVPEFLQYSFVLWAVAFAGATLLAVATAWTLVTALAARLVLAAVLAIGYNLANGANAASLLALIYVLAVIAWYLRQFVLIGYDALPAGLMRRITAGLTPSPQPDATRPGDASN
;
A
#
# COMPACT_ATOMS: atom_id res chain seq x y z
N MET A 1 -23.08 12.25 18.87
CA MET A 1 -22.17 13.37 18.50
C MET A 1 -20.87 12.81 17.93
N THR A 2 -20.20 13.57 17.07
CA THR A 2 -18.83 13.27 16.63
C THR A 2 -17.86 14.12 17.43
N LEU A 3 -16.88 13.49 18.07
CA LEU A 3 -15.85 14.18 18.83
C LEU A 3 -14.54 14.14 18.04
N ALA A 4 -14.00 15.29 17.67
CA ALA A 4 -12.67 15.41 17.08
C ALA A 4 -11.68 15.93 18.13
N ILE A 5 -10.57 15.24 18.33
CA ILE A 5 -9.53 15.58 19.30
C ILE A 5 -8.19 15.70 18.57
N ASP A 6 -7.45 16.77 18.82
CA ASP A 6 -6.05 16.84 18.45
C ASP A 6 -5.16 16.42 19.62
N VAL A 7 -4.39 15.35 19.40
CA VAL A 7 -3.41 14.85 20.35
C VAL A 7 -1.96 15.09 19.88
N GLY A 8 -1.74 15.84 18.81
CA GLY A 8 -0.41 16.03 18.23
C GLY A 8 0.39 17.21 18.78
N ALA A 9 1.19 17.92 17.97
CA ALA A 9 2.42 18.55 18.46
C ALA A 9 2.24 19.89 19.21
N HIS A 10 1.07 20.53 19.15
CA HIS A 10 0.85 21.89 19.67
C HIS A 10 0.24 21.93 21.07
N SER A 11 -1.02 21.46 21.18
CA SER A 11 -1.83 21.53 22.40
C SER A 11 -2.95 20.51 22.32
N VAL A 12 -3.48 20.02 23.45
CA VAL A 12 -4.67 19.14 23.37
C VAL A 12 -5.87 20.05 23.17
N VAL A 13 -6.54 19.93 22.03
CA VAL A 13 -7.79 20.65 21.74
C VAL A 13 -8.83 19.66 21.24
N ALA A 14 -10.10 19.95 21.47
CA ALA A 14 -11.17 19.11 20.98
C ALA A 14 -12.38 19.93 20.54
N VAL A 15 -13.13 19.39 19.57
CA VAL A 15 -14.37 19.97 19.05
C VAL A 15 -15.42 18.87 18.99
N ALA A 16 -16.56 19.11 19.62
CA ALA A 16 -17.74 18.26 19.50
C ALA A 16 -18.64 18.79 18.38
N ALA A 17 -19.06 17.90 17.48
CA ALA A 17 -19.98 18.17 16.39
C ALA A 17 -21.31 17.45 16.59
N SER A 18 -22.40 18.20 16.44
CA SER A 18 -23.77 17.68 16.51
C SER A 18 -24.74 18.59 15.75
N GLY A 19 -25.54 18.02 14.86
CA GLY A 19 -26.58 18.77 14.14
C GLY A 19 -26.05 19.98 13.35
N GLY A 20 -24.85 19.87 12.76
CA GLY A 20 -24.19 20.95 12.01
C GLY A 20 -23.53 22.04 12.88
N ARG A 21 -23.67 21.97 14.21
CA ARG A 21 -22.95 22.84 15.15
C ARG A 21 -21.63 22.21 15.54
N ARG A 22 -20.56 23.00 15.54
CA ARG A 22 -19.23 22.64 16.04
C ARG A 22 -18.93 23.46 17.29
N ILE A 23 -18.72 22.79 18.41
CA ILE A 23 -18.56 23.41 19.72
C ILE A 23 -17.18 23.02 20.26
N PRO A 24 -16.28 23.99 20.50
CA PRO A 24 -15.01 23.73 21.16
C PRO A 24 -15.25 23.15 22.56
N VAL A 25 -14.56 22.07 22.88
CA VAL A 25 -14.57 21.49 24.22
C VAL A 25 -13.66 22.36 25.08
N THR A 26 -14.18 22.87 26.19
CA THR A 26 -13.43 23.77 27.08
C THR A 26 -13.33 23.21 28.49
N VAL A 27 -12.19 23.37 29.14
CA VAL A 27 -12.00 23.06 30.57
C VAL A 27 -11.70 24.37 31.27
N ASN A 28 -12.48 24.72 32.30
CA ASN A 28 -12.37 26.01 32.99
C ASN A 28 -12.47 27.24 32.04
N GLY A 29 -13.23 27.10 30.94
CA GLY A 29 -13.42 28.17 29.95
C GLY A 29 -12.29 28.30 28.92
N THR A 30 -11.25 27.45 28.95
CA THR A 30 -10.20 27.43 27.93
C THR A 30 -10.38 26.25 26.97
N ALA A 31 -10.28 26.51 25.66
CA ALA A 31 -10.33 25.47 24.63
C ALA A 31 -9.06 24.62 24.58
N GLU A 32 -7.95 25.18 25.06
CA GLU A 32 -6.72 24.45 25.30
C GLU A 32 -6.89 23.62 26.58
N LEU A 33 -6.88 22.29 26.42
CA LEU A 33 -7.05 21.36 27.52
C LEU A 33 -5.73 21.24 28.31
N PRO A 34 -5.79 20.94 29.61
CA PRO A 34 -4.59 20.81 30.44
C PRO A 34 -3.57 19.86 29.82
N ALA A 35 -2.31 20.30 29.74
CA ALA A 35 -1.21 19.47 29.22
C ALA A 35 -0.93 18.26 30.13
N THR A 36 -1.30 18.35 31.41
CA THR A 36 -1.18 17.27 32.38
C THR A 36 -2.55 16.74 32.81
N VAL A 37 -2.66 15.41 32.85
CA VAL A 37 -3.82 14.66 33.31
C VAL A 37 -3.33 13.68 34.36
N GLU A 38 -3.93 13.72 35.56
CA GLU A 38 -3.53 12.87 36.70
C GLU A 38 -2.02 12.96 37.04
N GLY A 39 -1.44 14.15 36.87
CA GLY A 39 -0.02 14.43 37.17
C GLY A 39 0.96 14.03 36.05
N GLN A 40 0.48 13.45 34.95
CA GLN A 40 1.31 13.04 33.81
C GLN A 40 1.02 13.89 32.58
N ASN A 41 2.01 14.13 31.72
CA ASN A 41 1.79 14.74 30.40
C ASN A 41 1.73 13.63 29.34
N PRO A 42 0.53 13.25 28.86
CA PRO A 42 0.38 12.12 27.94
C PRO A 42 1.16 12.32 26.64
N LYS A 43 1.22 13.55 26.12
CA LYS A 43 1.96 13.87 24.90
C LYS A 43 3.47 13.70 25.08
N ALA A 44 4.01 14.17 26.21
CA ALA A 44 5.42 14.02 26.53
C ALA A 44 5.81 12.54 26.68
N LEU A 45 4.97 11.75 27.37
CA LEU A 45 5.18 10.31 27.53
C LEU A 45 5.15 9.56 26.18
N LEU A 46 4.29 9.96 25.23
CA LEU A 46 4.17 9.30 23.93
C LEU A 46 5.36 9.51 22.99
N VAL A 47 6.06 10.63 23.14
CA VAL A 47 7.25 10.93 22.35
C VAL A 47 8.54 10.47 23.02
N ASP A 48 8.49 10.15 24.33
CA ASP A 48 9.60 9.58 25.06
C ASP A 48 9.79 8.08 24.70
N PRO A 49 10.91 7.69 24.05
CA PRO A 49 11.16 6.29 23.73
C PRO A 49 11.44 5.42 24.97
N ALA A 50 11.82 6.02 26.10
CA ALA A 50 12.13 5.33 27.36
C ALA A 50 10.91 5.18 28.29
N ALA A 51 9.79 5.86 27.99
CA ALA A 51 8.60 5.78 28.81
C ALA A 51 7.97 4.38 28.78
N ASP A 52 7.48 3.94 29.95
CA ASP A 52 6.79 2.67 30.12
C ASP A 52 5.52 2.61 29.24
N PRO A 53 5.34 1.59 28.39
CA PRO A 53 4.16 1.48 27.53
C PRO A 53 2.83 1.49 28.28
N ASP A 54 2.80 0.92 29.50
CA ASP A 54 1.58 0.91 30.30
C ASP A 54 1.29 2.30 30.88
N GLU A 55 2.32 3.05 31.25
CA GLU A 55 2.21 4.45 31.63
C GLU A 55 1.69 5.31 30.47
N GLN A 56 2.24 5.15 29.27
CA GLN A 56 1.76 5.82 28.05
C GLN A 56 0.27 5.53 27.80
N LEU A 57 -0.14 4.27 27.94
CA LEU A 57 -1.52 3.84 27.76
C LEU A 57 -2.46 4.44 28.82
N ARG A 58 -2.07 4.42 30.10
CA ARG A 58 -2.84 5.01 31.20
C ARG A 58 -3.02 6.52 31.00
N ALA A 59 -1.95 7.24 30.71
CA ALA A 59 -1.98 8.69 30.49
C ALA A 59 -2.90 9.07 29.32
N MET A 60 -2.80 8.35 28.19
CA MET A 60 -3.68 8.59 27.04
C MET A 60 -5.15 8.24 27.34
N THR A 61 -5.39 7.13 28.05
CA THR A 61 -6.75 6.76 28.49
C THR A 61 -7.36 7.83 29.38
N ALA A 62 -6.59 8.37 30.33
CA ALA A 62 -7.03 9.43 31.22
C ALA A 62 -7.37 10.71 30.45
N LEU A 63 -6.54 11.08 29.46
CA LEU A 63 -6.81 12.21 28.58
C LEU A 63 -8.15 12.05 27.85
N LEU A 64 -8.35 10.91 27.17
CA LEU A 64 -9.58 10.65 26.43
C LEU A 64 -10.82 10.64 27.32
N ARG A 65 -10.71 10.14 28.57
CA ARG A 65 -11.79 10.21 29.57
C ARG A 65 -12.07 11.64 30.01
N GLN A 66 -11.04 12.45 30.22
CA GLN A 66 -11.23 13.85 30.62
C GLN A 66 -11.96 14.65 29.55
N VAL A 67 -11.57 14.50 28.29
CA VAL A 67 -12.28 15.15 27.16
C VAL A 67 -13.72 14.65 27.07
N ALA A 68 -13.93 13.34 27.25
CA ALA A 68 -15.27 12.75 27.23
C ALA A 68 -16.21 13.34 28.28
N ARG A 69 -15.74 13.45 29.53
CA ARG A 69 -16.53 13.99 30.65
C ARG A 69 -17.01 15.40 30.34
N GLN A 70 -16.19 16.21 29.69
CA GLN A 70 -16.56 17.56 29.31
C GLN A 70 -17.67 17.58 28.25
N VAL A 71 -17.61 16.70 27.25
CA VAL A 71 -18.66 16.58 26.22
C VAL A 71 -19.95 15.99 26.77
N GLN A 72 -19.85 15.01 27.67
CA GLN A 72 -21.00 14.36 28.29
C GLN A 72 -21.72 15.27 29.30
N ALA A 73 -20.99 16.15 30.00
CA ALA A 73 -21.58 17.17 30.86
C ALA A 73 -22.51 18.11 30.10
N ASP A 74 -22.26 18.33 28.81
CA ASP A 74 -23.09 19.13 27.91
C ASP A 74 -24.24 18.30 27.27
N GLY A 75 -24.49 17.07 27.75
CA GLY A 75 -25.61 16.21 27.36
C GLY A 75 -25.38 15.37 26.09
N GLY A 76 -24.15 15.27 25.61
CA GLY A 76 -23.81 14.57 24.36
C GLY A 76 -23.25 13.17 24.56
N GLU A 77 -23.84 12.17 23.91
CA GLU A 77 -23.22 10.85 23.71
C GLU A 77 -22.24 10.88 22.53
N ILE A 78 -21.04 10.33 22.71
CA ILE A 78 -19.98 10.27 21.69
C ILE A 78 -20.18 9.00 20.86
N ALA A 79 -20.73 9.17 19.66
CA ALA A 79 -21.00 8.07 18.73
C ALA A 79 -19.82 7.81 17.78
N ARG A 80 -18.96 8.81 17.58
CA ARG A 80 -17.82 8.76 16.66
C ARG A 80 -16.67 9.55 17.26
N LEU A 81 -15.47 8.97 17.24
CA LEU A 81 -14.25 9.59 17.75
C LEU A 81 -13.28 9.75 16.57
N VAL A 82 -12.84 10.99 16.32
CA VAL A 82 -11.82 11.32 15.32
C VAL A 82 -10.62 11.88 16.06
N VAL A 83 -9.42 11.43 15.72
CA VAL A 83 -8.21 11.89 16.40
C VAL A 83 -7.17 12.33 15.38
N THR A 84 -6.71 13.58 15.48
CA THR A 84 -5.57 14.05 14.68
C THR A 84 -4.26 13.70 15.35
N VAL A 85 -3.32 13.18 14.56
CA VAL A 85 -1.98 12.77 15.00
C VAL A 85 -0.89 13.23 14.03
N PRO A 86 0.35 13.42 14.49
CA PRO A 86 1.47 13.76 13.61
C PRO A 86 1.66 12.72 12.51
N ALA A 87 2.04 13.16 11.32
CA ALA A 87 2.15 12.29 10.15
C ALA A 87 3.23 11.21 10.32
N ALA A 88 4.27 11.48 11.11
CA ALA A 88 5.33 10.51 11.42
C ALA A 88 4.91 9.41 12.42
N TRP A 89 3.70 9.44 12.98
CA TRP A 89 3.27 8.40 13.91
C TRP A 89 3.14 7.04 13.24
N GLY A 90 3.89 6.05 13.76
CA GLY A 90 3.87 4.68 13.29
C GLY A 90 2.81 3.80 13.98
N PRO A 91 2.68 2.53 13.54
CA PRO A 91 1.64 1.61 14.01
C PRO A 91 1.58 1.40 15.53
N ARG A 92 2.73 1.46 16.23
CA ARG A 92 2.78 1.32 17.70
C ARG A 92 1.92 2.39 18.38
N ARG A 93 2.04 3.66 17.97
CA ARG A 93 1.29 4.77 18.59
C ARG A 93 -0.19 4.74 18.20
N HIS A 94 -0.52 4.34 16.96
CA HIS A 94 -1.91 4.12 16.55
C HIS A 94 -2.60 3.01 17.35
N ASN A 95 -1.92 1.89 17.56
CA ASN A 95 -2.44 0.79 18.38
C ASN A 95 -2.64 1.20 19.85
N LEU A 96 -1.71 1.98 20.40
CA LEU A 96 -1.83 2.53 21.74
C LEU A 96 -3.06 3.44 21.86
N LEU A 97 -3.26 4.33 20.89
CA LEU A 97 -4.42 5.23 20.85
C LEU A 97 -5.74 4.44 20.74
N GLY A 98 -5.78 3.40 19.89
CA GLY A 98 -6.94 2.51 19.77
C GLY A 98 -7.29 1.81 21.09
N ARG A 99 -6.28 1.26 21.78
CA ARG A 99 -6.46 0.65 23.11
C ARG A 99 -6.87 1.68 24.17
N ALA A 100 -6.30 2.89 24.13
CA ALA A 100 -6.65 3.95 25.06
C ALA A 100 -8.11 4.39 24.88
N ALA A 101 -8.59 4.46 23.64
CA ALA A 101 -9.99 4.77 23.33
C ALA A 101 -10.94 3.68 23.84
N GLU A 102 -10.60 2.41 23.62
CA GLU A 102 -11.36 1.26 24.15
C GLU A 102 -11.45 1.31 25.69
N LEU A 103 -10.30 1.50 26.38
CA LEU A 103 -10.27 1.62 27.84
C LEU A 103 -10.99 2.87 28.36
N ALA A 104 -11.06 3.94 27.55
CA ALA A 104 -11.80 5.14 27.87
C ALA A 104 -13.32 5.01 27.63
N GLY A 105 -13.78 3.89 27.05
CA GLY A 105 -15.19 3.66 26.74
C GLY A 105 -15.66 4.33 25.45
N HIS A 106 -14.74 4.63 24.53
CA HIS A 106 -15.02 5.29 23.25
C HIS A 106 -15.11 4.29 22.10
N PRO A 107 -15.79 4.65 21.00
CA PRO A 107 -15.64 3.93 19.74
C PRO A 107 -14.18 3.96 19.26
N ALA A 108 -13.81 3.00 18.41
CA ALA A 108 -12.49 2.97 17.79
C ALA A 108 -12.22 4.32 17.06
N PRO A 109 -11.07 4.95 17.30
CA PRO A 109 -10.80 6.28 16.77
C PRO A 109 -10.53 6.22 15.26
N GLU A 110 -11.14 7.13 14.51
CA GLU A 110 -10.74 7.44 13.15
C GLU A 110 -9.54 8.37 13.18
N ILE A 111 -8.38 7.83 12.80
CA ILE A 111 -7.12 8.56 12.85
C ILE A 111 -6.95 9.39 11.58
N VAL A 112 -6.71 10.69 11.74
CA VAL A 112 -6.45 11.63 10.66
C VAL A 112 -5.05 12.21 10.86
N ALA A 113 -4.25 12.29 9.80
CA ALA A 113 -2.96 12.96 9.88
C ALA A 113 -3.16 14.47 10.06
N GLU A 114 -2.46 15.10 11.00
CA GLU A 114 -2.47 16.56 11.21
C GLU A 114 -2.36 17.37 9.91
N PRO A 115 -1.39 17.12 9.00
CA PRO A 115 -1.29 17.90 7.76
C PRO A 115 -2.51 17.72 6.84
N VAL A 116 -3.15 16.55 6.85
CA VAL A 116 -4.37 16.30 6.07
C VAL A 116 -5.55 17.09 6.63
N ALA A 117 -5.70 17.10 7.95
CA ALA A 117 -6.72 17.92 8.61
C ALA A 117 -6.50 19.42 8.37
N ALA A 118 -5.25 19.88 8.46
CA ALA A 118 -4.88 21.27 8.20
C ALA A 118 -5.25 21.72 6.79
N ALA A 119 -4.90 20.91 5.78
CA ALA A 119 -5.22 21.18 4.39
C ALA A 119 -6.74 21.19 4.12
N ALA A 120 -7.47 20.24 4.72
CA ALA A 120 -8.93 20.18 4.63
C ALA A 120 -9.59 21.43 5.24
N TYR A 121 -9.13 21.87 6.41
CA TYR A 121 -9.64 23.10 7.01
C TYR A 121 -9.31 24.33 6.18
N ALA A 122 -8.08 24.44 5.67
CA ALA A 122 -7.67 25.56 4.81
C ALA A 122 -8.51 25.65 3.53
N ALA A 123 -8.93 24.53 2.96
CA ALA A 123 -9.80 24.50 1.79
C ALA A 123 -11.21 25.08 2.04
N THR A 124 -11.66 25.15 3.31
CA THR A 124 -12.90 25.84 3.68
C THR A 124 -12.75 27.36 3.70
N GLN A 125 -11.51 27.87 3.78
CA GLN A 125 -11.19 29.29 3.85
C GLN A 125 -10.82 29.84 2.46
N THR A 126 -10.05 29.05 1.71
CA THR A 126 -9.61 29.36 0.34
C THR A 126 -9.87 28.15 -0.55
N PRO A 127 -10.64 28.27 -1.65
CA PRO A 127 -10.91 27.13 -2.52
C PRO A 127 -9.62 26.53 -3.10
N ILE A 128 -9.52 25.19 -3.03
CA ILE A 128 -8.39 24.42 -3.55
C ILE A 128 -8.94 23.49 -4.64
N ALA A 129 -8.35 23.55 -5.83
CA ALA A 129 -8.83 22.76 -6.96
C ALA A 129 -8.40 21.28 -6.83
N PRO A 130 -9.21 20.32 -7.30
CA PRO A 130 -8.77 18.94 -7.41
C PRO A 130 -7.46 18.80 -8.21
N GLY A 131 -6.59 17.90 -7.80
CA GLY A 131 -5.22 17.73 -8.31
C GLY A 131 -4.21 18.73 -7.78
N SER A 132 -4.63 19.71 -6.97
CA SER A 132 -3.72 20.71 -6.39
C SER A 132 -3.05 20.22 -5.11
N CYS A 133 -1.83 20.67 -4.89
CA CYS A 133 -1.04 20.36 -3.70
C CYS A 133 -0.99 21.52 -2.71
N VAL A 134 -1.03 21.19 -1.42
CA VAL A 134 -0.97 22.10 -0.28
C VAL A 134 0.26 21.77 0.53
N LEU A 135 1.11 22.76 0.74
CA LEU A 135 2.21 22.68 1.68
C LEU A 135 1.68 22.94 3.10
N VAL A 136 1.99 22.05 4.04
CA VAL A 136 1.68 22.26 5.45
C VAL A 136 2.98 22.29 6.23
N CYS A 137 3.29 23.44 6.83
CA CYS A 137 4.40 23.59 7.76
C CYS A 137 3.84 23.57 9.18
N ASP A 138 4.08 22.47 9.89
CA ASP A 138 3.70 22.31 11.29
C ASP A 138 4.93 22.57 12.16
N VAL A 139 4.93 23.69 12.90
CA VAL A 139 5.99 24.04 13.84
C VAL A 139 5.53 23.82 15.28
N GLY A 140 5.50 22.55 15.67
CA GLY A 140 5.03 22.09 16.96
C GLY A 140 5.93 22.40 18.15
N ALA A 141 5.45 22.09 19.35
CA ALA A 141 6.20 22.31 20.58
C ALA A 141 7.45 21.43 20.65
N ARG A 142 7.35 20.19 20.17
CA ARG A 142 8.41 19.17 20.24
C ARG A 142 8.94 18.68 18.90
N VAL A 143 8.14 18.75 17.85
CA VAL A 143 8.48 18.28 16.51
C VAL A 143 8.04 19.34 15.52
N THR A 144 8.85 19.55 14.51
CA THR A 144 8.50 20.36 13.34
C THR A 144 8.49 19.46 12.12
N GLU A 145 7.43 19.54 11.31
CA GLU A 145 7.27 18.74 10.10
C GLU A 145 6.81 19.63 8.93
N VAL A 146 7.29 19.31 7.73
CA VAL A 146 6.82 19.92 6.48
C VAL A 146 6.21 18.83 5.63
N SER A 147 4.94 18.99 5.25
CA SER A 147 4.18 17.98 4.51
C SER A 147 3.59 18.53 3.23
N LEU A 148 3.51 17.70 2.19
CA LEU A 148 2.75 17.98 0.97
C LEU A 148 1.48 17.13 0.95
N VAL A 149 0.34 17.76 0.78
CA VAL A 149 -0.97 17.10 0.73
C VAL A 149 -1.69 17.46 -0.56
N GLU A 150 -2.12 16.46 -1.31
CA GLU A 150 -2.88 16.65 -2.56
C GLU A 150 -4.37 16.48 -2.30
N LEU A 151 -5.20 17.35 -2.92
CA LEU A 151 -6.63 17.12 -3.04
C LEU A 151 -6.92 16.25 -4.28
N ALA A 152 -6.95 14.92 -4.13
CA ALA A 152 -7.28 14.02 -5.25
C ALA A 152 -8.80 13.87 -5.44
N ASP A 153 -9.25 13.24 -6.54
CA ASP A 153 -10.70 13.06 -6.86
C ASP A 153 -11.51 12.23 -5.83
N GLY A 154 -10.89 11.82 -4.72
CA GLY A 154 -11.55 11.06 -3.65
C GLY A 154 -11.10 11.49 -2.26
N GLY A 155 -10.65 12.74 -2.13
CA GLY A 155 -10.24 13.34 -0.87
C GLY A 155 -8.75 13.63 -0.78
N TRP A 156 -8.35 14.02 0.42
CA TRP A 156 -6.99 14.46 0.72
C TRP A 156 -6.03 13.29 0.85
N ARG A 157 -4.86 13.42 0.24
CA ARG A 157 -3.80 12.41 0.25
C ARG A 157 -2.47 13.05 0.64
N LEU A 158 -1.84 12.53 1.70
CA LEU A 158 -0.48 12.90 2.07
C LEU A 158 0.51 12.32 1.05
N LEU A 159 1.35 13.16 0.45
CA LEU A 159 2.36 12.78 -0.55
C LEU A 159 3.72 12.52 0.10
N ALA A 160 4.18 13.49 0.90
CA ALA A 160 5.47 13.46 1.57
C ALA A 160 5.39 14.19 2.91
N THR A 161 6.25 13.78 3.84
CA THR A 161 6.49 14.46 5.12
C THR A 161 7.98 14.47 5.39
N GLN A 162 8.52 15.65 5.65
CA GLN A 162 9.90 15.88 6.01
C GLN A 162 9.97 16.42 7.44
N PRO A 163 10.54 15.66 8.40
CA PRO A 163 10.82 16.21 9.72
C PRO A 163 11.93 17.25 9.61
N VAL A 164 11.82 18.28 10.44
CA VAL A 164 12.81 19.36 10.51
C VAL A 164 13.44 19.32 11.91
N PRO A 165 14.73 18.94 12.01
CA PRO A 165 15.41 18.91 13.30
C PRO A 165 15.49 20.33 13.89
N ASP A 166 15.76 20.40 15.20
CA ASP A 166 16.16 21.61 15.95
C ASP A 166 15.35 22.91 15.76
N THR A 167 14.12 22.79 15.24
CA THR A 167 13.22 23.92 14.88
C THR A 167 11.92 23.91 15.67
N ALA A 168 11.73 22.98 16.59
CA ALA A 168 10.55 22.92 17.44
C ALA A 168 10.60 24.01 18.51
N ALA A 169 9.43 24.42 19.05
CA ALA A 169 9.35 25.52 20.02
C ALA A 169 10.28 25.36 21.23
N HIS A 170 10.38 24.15 21.78
CA HIS A 170 11.27 23.88 22.92
C HIS A 170 12.74 24.13 22.61
N ARG A 171 13.18 23.98 21.35
CA ARG A 171 14.56 24.24 20.93
C ARG A 171 14.87 25.72 20.88
N LEU A 172 13.93 26.52 20.35
CA LEU A 172 14.05 27.98 20.40
C LEU A 172 14.07 28.48 21.84
N GLN A 173 13.25 27.90 22.72
CA GLN A 173 13.28 28.22 24.13
C GLN A 173 14.64 27.93 24.76
N GLU A 174 15.21 26.74 24.55
CA GLU A 174 16.55 26.42 25.07
C GLU A 174 17.61 27.37 24.49
N SER A 175 17.57 27.68 23.20
CA SER A 175 18.51 28.64 22.60
C SER A 175 18.39 30.05 23.19
N MET A 176 17.17 30.50 23.51
CA MET A 176 16.94 31.77 24.19
C MET A 176 17.39 31.73 25.65
N ILE A 177 17.15 30.63 26.37
CA ILE A 177 17.64 30.42 27.74
C ILE A 177 19.17 30.48 27.76
N ASP A 178 19.83 29.78 26.83
CA ASP A 178 21.29 29.77 26.71
C ASP A 178 21.84 31.16 26.39
N ALA A 179 21.19 31.89 25.48
CA ALA A 179 21.57 33.27 25.16
C ALA A 179 21.46 34.23 26.37
N VAL A 180 20.46 34.02 27.25
CA VAL A 180 20.23 34.85 28.43
C VAL A 180 21.13 34.48 29.61
N LEU A 181 21.35 33.19 29.85
CA LEU A 181 22.14 32.71 30.98
C LEU A 181 23.65 32.77 30.71
N GLY A 182 24.07 32.59 29.44
CA GLY A 182 25.46 32.45 29.03
C GLY A 182 26.10 31.14 29.50
N ASP A 183 27.41 30.96 29.25
CA ASP A 183 28.17 29.73 29.55
C ASP A 183 28.31 29.40 31.05
N ALA A 184 27.89 30.30 31.95
CA ALA A 184 28.32 30.30 33.34
C ALA A 184 27.38 29.58 34.34
N VAL A 185 26.19 29.12 33.95
CA VAL A 185 25.18 28.63 34.92
C VAL A 185 24.56 27.28 34.52
N PRO A 186 25.08 26.15 35.03
CA PRO A 186 24.43 24.84 34.94
C PRO A 186 23.40 24.60 36.07
N ASP A 187 22.92 25.64 36.77
CA ASP A 187 21.91 25.49 37.84
C ASP A 187 20.53 25.14 37.27
N PRO A 188 19.97 23.95 37.56
CA PRO A 188 18.65 23.54 37.08
C PRO A 188 17.52 24.47 37.54
N ALA A 189 17.61 25.05 38.74
CA ALA A 189 16.59 25.96 39.26
C ALA A 189 16.57 27.29 38.46
N ALA A 190 17.75 27.79 38.11
CA ALA A 190 17.88 28.98 37.27
C ALA A 190 17.34 28.78 35.85
N ARG A 191 17.57 27.59 35.25
CA ARG A 191 17.03 27.25 33.93
C ARG A 191 15.51 27.13 33.93
N GLU A 192 14.93 26.56 34.99
CA GLU A 192 13.47 26.46 35.12
C GLU A 192 12.82 27.84 35.30
N ALA A 193 13.39 28.70 36.14
CA ALA A 193 12.92 30.07 36.31
C ALA A 193 13.02 30.90 35.00
N ALA A 194 14.08 30.68 34.23
CA ALA A 194 14.26 31.33 32.92
C ALA A 194 13.22 30.85 31.89
N ARG A 195 12.78 29.59 31.96
CA ARG A 195 11.84 28.99 31.00
C ARG A 195 10.49 29.71 30.98
N GLU A 196 9.91 30.02 32.14
CA GLU A 196 8.66 30.78 32.24
C GLU A 196 8.81 32.20 31.68
N SER A 197 9.91 32.88 32.03
CA SER A 197 10.20 34.24 31.55
C SER A 197 10.41 34.27 30.03
N VAL A 198 11.11 33.29 29.47
CA VAL A 198 11.33 33.12 28.02
C VAL A 198 10.02 32.85 27.30
N GLN A 199 9.17 31.96 27.82
CA GLN A 199 7.85 31.67 27.25
C GLN A 199 7.00 32.94 27.13
N ALA A 200 7.01 33.80 28.16
CA ALA A 200 6.31 35.09 28.11
C ALA A 200 6.97 36.07 27.12
N ALA A 201 8.30 36.11 27.09
CA ALA A 201 9.06 36.99 26.19
C ALA A 201 8.85 36.66 24.71
N MET A 202 8.73 35.38 24.34
CA MET A 202 8.47 34.94 22.96
C MET A 202 7.20 35.56 22.38
N ALA A 203 6.13 35.71 23.17
CA ALA A 203 4.90 36.34 22.73
C ALA A 203 5.07 37.85 22.46
N VAL A 204 5.90 38.53 23.26
CA VAL A 204 6.21 39.96 23.10
C VAL A 204 7.10 40.19 21.88
N LEU A 205 8.11 39.35 21.71
CA LEU A 205 9.02 39.38 20.56
C LEU A 205 8.29 39.08 19.24
N GLY A 206 7.34 38.14 19.24
CA GLY A 206 6.50 37.87 18.06
C GLY A 206 5.61 39.05 17.64
N ALA A 207 5.32 39.97 18.57
CA ALA A 207 4.66 41.23 18.26
C ALA A 207 5.65 42.34 17.82
N GLY A 208 6.92 41.99 17.57
CA GLY A 208 7.96 42.94 17.13
C GLY A 208 8.44 43.90 18.21
N ARG A 209 8.27 43.56 19.49
CA ARG A 209 8.65 44.43 20.63
C ARG A 209 9.81 43.82 21.44
N PRO A 210 10.69 44.65 22.01
CA PRO A 210 11.72 44.16 22.94
C PRO A 210 11.09 43.50 24.16
N ALA A 211 11.68 42.41 24.64
CA ALA A 211 11.16 41.64 25.76
C ALA A 211 12.20 41.48 26.86
N ALA A 212 11.81 41.80 28.11
CA ALA A 212 12.67 41.58 29.27
C ALA A 212 12.50 40.16 29.80
N ILE A 213 13.62 39.47 30.03
CA ILE A 213 13.70 38.13 30.63
C ILE A 213 14.39 38.27 31.97
N VAL A 214 13.73 37.82 33.03
CA VAL A 214 14.26 37.88 34.40
C VAL A 214 15.18 36.67 34.61
N ARG A 215 16.45 36.94 34.91
CA ARG A 215 17.41 35.90 35.29
C ARG A 215 17.20 35.44 36.74
N ALA A 216 17.75 34.29 37.08
CA ALA A 216 17.73 33.76 38.44
C ALA A 216 18.42 34.67 39.48
N ASP A 217 19.36 35.52 39.06
CA ASP A 217 20.01 36.53 39.91
C ASP A 217 19.18 37.83 40.04
N GLY A 218 17.95 37.85 39.48
CA GLY A 218 17.02 38.98 39.51
C GLY A 218 17.32 40.10 38.51
N ARG A 219 18.39 39.98 37.70
CA ARG A 219 18.73 41.00 36.70
C ARG A 219 17.95 40.78 35.40
N PRO A 220 17.27 41.81 34.86
CA PRO A 220 16.59 41.68 33.57
C PRO A 220 17.60 41.73 32.43
N VAL A 221 17.46 40.81 31.47
CA VAL A 221 18.11 40.88 30.15
C VAL A 221 17.03 41.23 29.15
N VAL A 222 17.24 42.28 28.36
CA VAL A 222 16.31 42.67 27.30
C VAL A 222 16.78 42.01 26.01
N LEU A 223 15.91 41.19 25.40
CA LEU A 223 16.12 40.69 24.05
C LEU A 223 15.42 41.61 23.05
N GLU A 224 16.18 42.03 22.05
CA GLU A 224 15.68 42.84 20.93
C GLU A 224 15.14 41.94 19.80
N PRO A 225 14.14 42.39 19.02
CA PRO A 225 13.64 41.61 17.86
C PRO A 225 14.75 41.23 16.86
N GLY A 226 15.78 42.07 16.69
CA GLY A 226 16.94 41.77 15.84
C GLY A 226 17.82 40.63 16.37
N GLU A 227 17.85 40.40 17.68
CA GLU A 227 18.55 39.26 18.28
C GLU A 227 17.78 37.97 18.07
N LEU A 228 16.45 38.02 18.12
CA LEU A 228 15.60 36.88 17.77
C LEU A 228 15.85 36.42 16.33
N VAL A 229 15.93 37.36 15.37
CA VAL A 229 16.28 37.04 13.98
C VAL A 229 17.57 36.24 13.90
N ARG A 230 18.63 36.67 14.61
CA ARG A 230 19.90 35.95 14.66
C ARG A 230 19.78 34.54 15.25
N LEU A 231 19.01 34.39 16.33
CA LEU A 231 18.79 33.08 16.98
C LEU A 231 18.00 32.11 16.09
N THR A 232 17.08 32.64 15.27
CA THR A 232 16.22 31.85 14.39
C THR A 232 16.80 31.54 13.01
N GLU A 233 17.89 32.19 12.61
CA GLU A 233 18.45 32.09 11.25
C GLU A 233 18.84 30.66 10.86
N GLY A 234 19.39 29.88 11.81
CA GLY A 234 19.69 28.46 11.59
C GLY A 234 18.43 27.63 11.31
N ALA A 235 17.44 27.77 12.20
CA ALA A 235 16.14 27.11 12.08
C ALA A 235 15.41 27.49 10.78
N ARG A 236 15.43 28.77 10.39
CA ARG A 236 14.83 29.27 9.14
C ARG A 236 15.47 28.63 7.91
N ARG A 237 16.79 28.42 7.92
CA ARG A 237 17.51 27.74 6.82
C ARG A 237 17.13 26.27 6.72
N GLU A 238 17.04 25.57 7.85
CA GLU A 238 16.62 24.16 7.89
C GLU A 238 15.18 23.97 7.43
N LEU A 239 14.26 24.84 7.87
CA LEU A 239 12.88 24.89 7.37
C LEU A 239 12.83 25.09 5.85
N GLY A 240 13.61 26.04 5.33
CA GLY A 240 13.70 26.28 3.89
C GLY A 240 14.20 25.07 3.10
N SER A 241 15.20 24.37 3.63
CA SER A 241 15.72 23.12 3.05
C SER A 241 14.66 22.01 3.09
N ALA A 242 13.98 21.85 4.23
CA ALA A 242 12.95 20.83 4.39
C ALA A 242 11.74 21.05 3.46
N ILE A 243 11.35 22.31 3.20
CA ILE A 243 10.33 22.63 2.19
C ILE A 243 10.74 22.13 0.81
N THR A 244 11.97 22.41 0.38
CA THR A 244 12.48 21.93 -0.92
C THR A 244 12.50 20.40 -0.97
N THR A 245 13.07 19.75 0.04
CA THR A 245 13.13 18.28 0.12
C THR A 245 11.73 17.64 0.11
N ALA A 246 10.76 18.24 0.78
CA ALA A 246 9.39 17.72 0.83
C ALA A 246 8.68 17.84 -0.52
N ILE A 247 8.91 18.94 -1.25
CA ILE A 247 8.39 19.14 -2.62
C ILE A 247 9.02 18.12 -3.58
N ASP A 248 10.35 17.99 -3.53
CA ASP A 248 11.09 17.04 -4.38
C ASP A 248 10.66 15.59 -4.10
N ALA A 249 10.50 15.22 -2.82
CA ALA A 249 10.04 13.89 -2.43
C ALA A 249 8.58 13.61 -2.81
N ALA A 250 7.75 14.65 -2.92
CA ALA A 250 6.37 14.55 -3.38
C ALA A 250 6.25 14.44 -4.91
N ASP A 251 7.33 14.74 -5.65
CA ASP A 251 7.38 14.74 -7.11
C ASP A 251 6.31 15.66 -7.74
N VAL A 252 6.27 16.92 -7.28
CA VAL A 252 5.27 17.91 -7.70
C VAL A 252 5.92 19.19 -8.25
N ASP A 253 5.38 19.69 -9.36
CA ASP A 253 5.91 20.91 -10.02
C ASP A 253 5.48 22.21 -9.34
N THR A 254 4.27 22.24 -8.75
CA THR A 254 3.68 23.45 -8.20
C THR A 254 2.91 23.20 -6.91
N VAL A 255 3.02 24.14 -5.96
CA VAL A 255 2.23 24.20 -4.74
C VAL A 255 1.15 25.27 -4.92
N ALA A 256 -0.12 24.91 -4.72
CA ALA A 256 -1.24 25.83 -4.94
C ALA A 256 -1.60 26.67 -3.70
N ALA A 257 -1.36 26.11 -2.52
CA ALA A 257 -1.63 26.78 -1.24
C ALA A 257 -0.62 26.32 -0.18
N ALA A 258 -0.46 27.13 0.85
CA ALA A 258 0.34 26.77 2.01
C ALA A 258 -0.43 27.03 3.30
N VAL A 259 -0.17 26.23 4.33
CA VAL A 259 -0.76 26.35 5.66
C VAL A 259 0.36 26.28 6.68
N VAL A 260 0.36 27.20 7.63
CA VAL A 260 1.36 27.25 8.70
C VAL A 260 0.66 27.05 10.03
N LEU A 261 1.12 26.07 10.80
CA LEU A 261 0.64 25.73 12.12
C LEU A 261 1.74 25.95 13.16
N GLY A 262 1.31 26.22 14.40
CA GLY A 262 2.21 26.36 15.54
C GLY A 262 2.53 27.80 15.91
N ARG A 263 2.53 28.05 17.23
CA ARG A 263 2.63 29.40 17.80
C ARG A 263 3.98 30.08 17.54
N VAL A 264 5.03 29.30 17.34
CA VAL A 264 6.38 29.82 17.12
C VAL A 264 6.74 29.96 15.64
N ALA A 265 5.89 29.49 14.73
CA ALA A 265 6.15 29.59 13.28
C ALA A 265 6.34 31.05 12.83
N GLN A 266 5.60 31.99 13.44
CA GLN A 266 5.75 33.42 13.19
C GLN A 266 7.12 33.96 13.61
N LEU A 267 7.71 33.42 14.68
CA LEU A 267 9.04 33.84 15.15
C LEU A 267 10.14 33.44 14.17
N TYR A 268 9.95 32.34 13.43
CA TYR A 268 10.86 31.91 12.36
C TYR A 268 10.60 32.63 11.02
N GLY A 269 9.52 33.41 10.93
CA GLY A 269 9.08 34.07 9.68
C GLY A 269 8.72 33.07 8.58
N VAL A 270 8.05 31.96 8.94
CA VAL A 270 7.72 30.89 7.98
C VAL A 270 6.84 31.41 6.84
N ASP A 271 5.94 32.35 7.12
CA ASP A 271 5.06 32.92 6.10
C ASP A 271 5.85 33.70 5.03
N GLU A 272 6.80 34.54 5.46
CA GLU A 272 7.69 35.25 4.53
C GLU A 272 8.59 34.27 3.79
N LEU A 273 9.07 33.21 4.44
CA LEU A 273 9.92 32.19 3.84
C LEU A 273 9.19 31.46 2.70
N ILE A 274 7.95 31.03 2.93
CA ILE A 274 7.12 30.35 1.93
C ILE A 274 6.80 31.31 0.78
N THR A 275 6.39 32.54 1.11
CA THR A 275 6.04 33.55 0.09
C THR A 275 7.24 33.87 -0.82
N GLN A 276 8.43 34.04 -0.25
CA GLN A 276 9.65 34.34 -1.02
C GLN A 276 10.10 33.16 -1.88
N ARG A 277 9.96 31.92 -1.39
CA ARG A 277 10.44 30.72 -2.09
C ARG A 277 9.48 30.19 -3.14
N LEU A 278 8.18 30.17 -2.83
CA LEU A 278 7.16 29.51 -3.64
C LEU A 278 6.23 30.51 -4.34
N GLY A 279 6.27 31.80 -3.97
CA GLY A 279 5.32 32.79 -4.49
C GLY A 279 3.88 32.60 -4.00
N VAL A 280 3.69 31.75 -2.98
CA VAL A 280 2.38 31.43 -2.39
C VAL A 280 2.27 32.10 -1.02
N VAL A 281 1.19 32.86 -0.81
CA VAL A 281 0.87 33.42 0.50
C VAL A 281 0.14 32.34 1.32
N PRO A 282 0.59 31.99 2.54
CA PRO A 282 -0.11 31.03 3.37
C PRO A 282 -1.56 31.43 3.68
N VAL A 283 -2.44 30.44 3.78
CA VAL A 283 -3.85 30.61 4.05
C VAL A 283 -4.04 31.09 5.50
N ALA A 284 -4.66 32.24 5.67
CA ALA A 284 -5.03 32.76 6.99
C ALA A 284 -6.18 31.94 7.59
N LEU A 285 -5.89 31.16 8.63
CA LEU A 285 -6.89 30.33 9.30
C LEU A 285 -7.72 31.15 10.28
N ALA A 286 -9.05 31.10 10.17
CA ALA A 286 -9.95 31.84 11.07
C ALA A 286 -9.86 31.40 12.54
N GLN A 287 -9.55 30.11 12.78
CA GLN A 287 -9.43 29.52 14.12
C GLN A 287 -8.18 28.63 14.18
N PRO A 288 -6.96 29.19 14.21
CA PRO A 288 -5.72 28.44 14.06
C PRO A 288 -5.54 27.39 15.17
N LEU A 289 -5.95 27.70 16.40
CA LEU A 289 -5.91 26.77 17.53
C LEU A 289 -6.78 25.52 17.33
N LEU A 290 -7.90 25.65 16.61
CA LEU A 290 -8.88 24.58 16.40
C LEU A 290 -8.84 24.02 14.98
N ALA A 291 -7.86 24.44 14.16
CA ALA A 291 -7.80 24.10 12.74
C ALA A 291 -7.77 22.59 12.50
N LEU A 292 -6.99 21.86 13.29
CA LEU A 292 -6.84 20.41 13.18
C LEU A 292 -8.15 19.65 13.50
N PRO A 293 -8.78 19.81 14.67
CA PRO A 293 -10.05 19.11 14.94
C PRO A 293 -11.18 19.59 14.01
N LEU A 294 -11.21 20.87 13.59
CA LEU A 294 -12.20 21.35 12.63
C LEU A 294 -12.02 20.72 11.24
N GLY A 295 -10.79 20.66 10.74
CA GLY A 295 -10.49 20.02 9.46
C GLY A 295 -10.71 18.51 9.48
N ALA A 296 -10.44 17.86 10.62
CA ALA A 296 -10.79 16.46 10.82
C ALA A 296 -12.32 16.24 10.74
N LEU A 297 -13.12 17.15 11.27
CA LEU A 297 -14.58 17.11 11.11
C LEU A 297 -15.00 17.38 9.67
N ASP A 298 -14.33 18.28 8.93
CA ASP A 298 -14.62 18.52 7.50
C ASP A 298 -14.42 17.28 6.62
N LEU A 299 -13.44 16.43 6.97
CA LEU A 299 -13.17 15.16 6.29
C LEU A 299 -14.23 14.09 6.58
N VAL A 300 -14.81 14.14 7.78
CA VAL A 300 -15.58 13.04 8.37
C VAL A 300 -17.10 13.31 8.33
N GLU A 301 -17.48 14.59 8.34
CA GLU A 301 -18.84 15.13 8.24
C GLU A 301 -18.86 16.27 7.19
N PRO A 302 -18.82 15.97 5.89
CA PRO A 302 -18.89 17.00 4.86
C PRO A 302 -20.18 17.81 5.02
N THR A 303 -20.06 19.13 5.16
CA THR A 303 -21.20 20.04 5.22
C THR A 303 -22.04 19.87 3.95
N THR A 304 -23.35 19.68 4.12
CA THR A 304 -24.29 19.35 3.05
C THR A 304 -24.49 20.52 2.06
N GLY A 305 -23.60 20.63 1.08
CA GLY A 305 -23.86 21.24 -0.22
C GLY A 305 -24.34 20.18 -1.23
N PRO A 306 -25.19 20.51 -2.22
CA PRO A 306 -25.75 19.53 -3.13
C PRO A 306 -24.70 19.06 -4.14
N GLY A 307 -23.98 18.00 -3.80
CA GLY A 307 -23.05 17.36 -4.73
C GLY A 307 -21.83 16.68 -4.11
N ALA A 308 -21.99 15.86 -3.07
CA ALA A 308 -20.95 14.90 -2.69
C ALA A 308 -21.60 13.77 -1.89
N GLY A 309 -21.92 12.69 -2.60
CA GLY A 309 -22.36 11.45 -1.97
C GLY A 309 -21.25 10.88 -1.09
N ALA A 310 -21.64 10.59 0.16
CA ALA A 310 -21.00 9.74 1.15
C ALA A 310 -19.69 9.04 0.74
N SER A 311 -18.61 9.33 1.46
CA SER A 311 -17.58 8.32 1.74
C SER A 311 -16.93 8.59 3.10
N SER A 312 -17.45 7.89 4.12
CA SER A 312 -16.72 7.60 5.34
C SER A 312 -15.90 6.34 5.07
N ALA A 313 -14.58 6.49 5.07
CA ALA A 313 -13.63 5.45 5.48
C ALA A 313 -12.23 6.07 5.56
N ALA A 314 -11.82 6.37 6.80
CA ALA A 314 -10.45 6.67 7.15
C ALA A 314 -9.52 5.55 6.67
N GLY A 315 -8.64 5.86 5.72
CA GLY A 315 -7.59 4.96 5.27
C GLY A 315 -6.46 4.93 6.28
N GLU A 316 -6.45 3.92 7.15
CA GLU A 316 -5.28 3.51 7.94
C GLU A 316 -4.04 3.43 7.03
N SER A 317 -2.94 4.09 7.44
CA SER A 317 -1.61 3.88 6.89
C SER A 317 -1.08 2.49 7.26
N LYS A 318 -1.61 1.45 6.63
CA LYS A 318 -1.08 0.07 6.68
C LYS A 318 0.12 -0.09 5.74
N ILE A 319 1.25 0.51 6.09
CA ILE A 319 2.55 0.00 5.62
C ILE A 319 2.89 -1.23 6.45
N THR A 320 2.21 -2.35 6.22
CA THR A 320 2.66 -3.65 6.78
C THR A 320 2.07 -4.90 6.12
N TRP A 321 1.10 -4.79 5.21
CA TRP A 321 0.58 -5.95 4.45
C TRP A 321 0.73 -5.83 2.92
N ARG A 322 0.90 -4.60 2.39
CA ARG A 322 1.13 -4.34 0.97
C ARG A 322 2.54 -4.79 0.53
N SER A 323 3.57 -4.60 1.38
CA SER A 323 4.97 -4.98 1.09
C SER A 323 5.20 -6.50 1.05
N LEU A 324 4.56 -7.28 1.93
CA LEU A 324 4.64 -8.75 1.85
C LEU A 324 3.96 -9.28 0.57
N ARG A 325 2.79 -8.76 0.19
CA ARG A 325 2.10 -9.20 -1.05
C ARG A 325 2.88 -8.80 -2.31
N LEU A 326 3.47 -7.61 -2.32
CA LEU A 326 4.31 -7.12 -3.42
C LEU A 326 5.60 -7.96 -3.54
N GLY A 327 6.23 -8.29 -2.42
CA GLY A 327 7.41 -9.16 -2.37
C GLY A 327 7.14 -10.54 -2.97
N HIS A 328 6.03 -11.19 -2.62
CA HIS A 328 5.68 -12.49 -3.21
C HIS A 328 5.43 -12.40 -4.72
N THR A 329 4.79 -11.34 -5.22
CA THR A 329 4.58 -11.15 -6.68
C THR A 329 5.85 -10.79 -7.42
N ILE A 330 6.76 -10.01 -6.84
CA ILE A 330 8.06 -9.68 -7.44
C ILE A 330 8.96 -10.91 -7.46
N ILE A 331 9.06 -11.64 -6.34
CA ILE A 331 9.82 -12.90 -6.26
C ILE A 331 9.26 -13.92 -7.23
N ALA A 332 7.92 -14.05 -7.32
CA ALA A 332 7.25 -14.89 -8.30
C ALA A 332 7.59 -14.52 -9.76
N THR A 333 7.60 -13.23 -10.07
CA THR A 333 7.91 -12.70 -11.40
C THR A 333 9.37 -12.98 -11.76
N LEU A 334 10.30 -12.61 -10.88
CA LEU A 334 11.74 -12.82 -11.06
C LEU A 334 12.08 -14.31 -11.17
N ALA A 335 11.48 -15.16 -10.34
CA ALA A 335 11.72 -16.59 -10.39
C ALA A 335 11.17 -17.21 -11.69
N CYS A 336 9.97 -16.82 -12.13
CA CYS A 336 9.41 -17.32 -13.39
C CYS A 336 10.21 -16.83 -14.62
N LEU A 337 10.80 -15.63 -14.55
CA LEU A 337 11.70 -15.09 -15.58
C LEU A 337 13.10 -15.73 -15.56
N ALA A 338 13.54 -16.28 -14.42
CA ALA A 338 14.77 -17.05 -14.33
C ALA A 338 14.68 -18.42 -15.01
N GLY A 339 13.48 -19.03 -15.08
CA GLY A 339 13.26 -20.32 -15.74
C GLY A 339 13.70 -20.35 -17.21
N PRO A 340 13.28 -19.40 -18.05
CA PRO A 340 13.77 -19.26 -19.42
C PRO A 340 15.29 -19.09 -19.51
N ALA A 341 15.92 -18.34 -18.60
CA ALA A 341 17.38 -18.17 -18.59
C ALA A 341 18.13 -19.46 -18.28
N ILE A 342 17.59 -20.30 -17.38
CA ILE A 342 18.14 -21.64 -17.07
C ILE A 342 18.01 -22.56 -18.29
N LEU A 343 16.87 -22.51 -18.99
CA LEU A 343 16.62 -23.30 -20.20
C LEU A 343 17.51 -22.81 -21.36
N SER A 344 17.78 -21.50 -21.47
CA SER A 344 18.77 -20.91 -22.39
C SER A 344 20.23 -21.23 -22.02
N LEU A 345 20.52 -21.52 -20.75
CA LEU A 345 21.86 -21.98 -20.33
C LEU A 345 22.13 -23.43 -20.77
N GLU A 346 21.09 -24.28 -20.81
CA GLU A 346 21.18 -25.64 -21.40
C GLU A 346 21.55 -25.57 -22.89
N LEU A 347 21.06 -24.55 -23.59
CA LEU A 347 21.32 -24.31 -25.01
C LEU A 347 22.78 -23.93 -25.29
N ALA A 348 23.35 -23.02 -24.49
CA ALA A 348 24.76 -22.64 -24.60
C ALA A 348 25.71 -23.83 -24.35
N TYR A 349 25.35 -24.74 -23.46
CA TYR A 349 26.13 -25.95 -23.16
C TYR A 349 26.07 -26.98 -24.31
N LEU A 350 24.90 -27.16 -24.93
CA LEU A 350 24.73 -28.07 -26.07
C LEU A 350 25.42 -27.54 -27.35
N GLU A 351 25.47 -26.23 -27.53
CA GLU A 351 26.21 -25.60 -28.64
C GLU A 351 27.72 -25.88 -28.52
N ASP A 352 28.29 -25.79 -27.33
CA ASP A 352 29.70 -26.08 -27.05
C ASP A 352 30.06 -27.56 -27.33
N LEU A 353 29.15 -28.48 -26.96
CA LEU A 353 29.25 -29.90 -27.33
C LEU A 353 29.14 -30.13 -28.85
N SER A 354 28.30 -29.36 -29.55
CA SER A 354 28.10 -29.49 -31.00
C SER A 354 29.29 -29.00 -31.83
N ARG A 355 30.01 -27.96 -31.37
CA ARG A 355 31.23 -27.45 -32.03
C ARG A 355 32.37 -28.47 -32.05
N GLY A 356 32.34 -29.47 -31.16
CA GLY A 356 33.27 -30.60 -31.14
C GLY A 356 33.01 -31.71 -32.17
N TYR A 357 31.78 -31.83 -32.72
CA TYR A 357 31.39 -32.87 -33.66
C TYR A 357 31.13 -32.28 -35.05
N ARG A 358 31.99 -32.58 -36.04
CA ARG A 358 31.95 -31.99 -37.40
C ARG A 358 30.81 -32.50 -38.31
N ASP A 359 30.06 -33.51 -37.90
CA ASP A 359 28.93 -34.05 -38.66
C ASP A 359 27.61 -33.78 -37.92
N ILE A 360 26.88 -32.77 -38.38
CA ILE A 360 25.61 -32.33 -37.78
C ILE A 360 24.50 -33.32 -38.17
N ASP A 361 24.25 -34.30 -37.31
CA ASP A 361 23.09 -35.19 -37.43
C ASP A 361 21.84 -34.48 -36.87
N PHE A 362 21.06 -33.86 -37.76
CA PHE A 362 19.82 -33.15 -37.42
C PHE A 362 18.82 -34.03 -36.64
N GLY A 363 18.84 -35.35 -36.81
CA GLY A 363 18.01 -36.28 -36.04
C GLY A 363 18.41 -36.36 -34.56
N ARG A 364 19.70 -36.22 -34.24
CA ARG A 364 20.19 -36.15 -32.86
C ARG A 364 19.87 -34.80 -32.21
N LEU A 365 19.99 -33.69 -32.95
CA LEU A 365 19.64 -32.36 -32.47
C LEU A 365 18.16 -32.26 -32.06
N GLN A 366 17.25 -32.93 -32.76
CA GLN A 366 15.83 -33.00 -32.37
C GLN A 366 15.59 -33.71 -31.01
N HIS A 367 16.46 -34.66 -30.62
CA HIS A 367 16.40 -35.30 -29.30
C HIS A 367 16.79 -34.31 -28.19
N TYR A 368 17.73 -33.39 -28.48
CA TYR A 368 18.21 -32.38 -27.54
C TYR A 368 17.34 -31.12 -27.50
N PHE A 369 16.66 -30.74 -28.59
CA PHE A 369 15.84 -29.52 -28.68
C PHE A 369 14.37 -29.85 -28.87
N THR A 370 13.65 -29.94 -27.74
CA THR A 370 12.25 -30.36 -27.76
C THR A 370 11.29 -29.17 -27.65
N PRO A 371 10.28 -29.05 -28.53
CA PRO A 371 9.34 -27.92 -28.56
C PRO A 371 8.67 -27.62 -27.23
N SER A 372 8.41 -28.66 -26.45
CA SER A 372 7.78 -28.60 -25.14
C SER A 372 8.55 -27.75 -24.12
N VAL A 373 9.89 -27.70 -24.21
CA VAL A 373 10.72 -26.86 -23.35
C VAL A 373 10.50 -25.40 -23.67
N PHE A 374 10.46 -25.05 -24.95
CA PHE A 374 10.17 -23.68 -25.39
C PHE A 374 8.72 -23.28 -25.14
N ALA A 375 7.78 -24.21 -25.23
CA ALA A 375 6.40 -24.04 -24.77
C ALA A 375 6.38 -23.64 -23.28
N LEU A 376 7.11 -24.36 -22.44
CA LEU A 376 7.19 -24.07 -21.01
C LEU A 376 7.90 -22.74 -20.76
N SER A 377 9.05 -22.46 -21.39
CA SER A 377 9.76 -21.19 -21.26
C SER A 377 8.89 -20.00 -21.64
N GLY A 378 8.19 -20.09 -22.77
CA GLY A 378 7.24 -19.06 -23.20
C GLY A 378 6.09 -18.88 -22.21
N LEU A 379 5.54 -19.98 -21.72
CA LEU A 379 4.50 -19.96 -20.69
C LEU A 379 5.00 -19.34 -19.37
N LEU A 380 6.20 -19.66 -18.91
CA LEU A 380 6.80 -19.11 -17.68
C LEU A 380 7.05 -17.62 -17.79
N ALA A 381 7.57 -17.16 -18.93
CA ALA A 381 7.74 -15.73 -19.21
C ALA A 381 6.39 -15.00 -19.18
N ALA A 382 5.36 -15.59 -19.79
CA ALA A 382 4.02 -15.04 -19.77
C ALA A 382 3.42 -15.00 -18.37
N ILE A 383 3.46 -16.10 -17.60
CA ILE A 383 2.97 -16.16 -16.21
C ILE A 383 3.72 -15.18 -15.32
N GLY A 384 5.05 -15.04 -15.47
CA GLY A 384 5.85 -14.10 -14.73
C GLY A 384 5.34 -12.68 -14.90
N MET A 385 5.18 -12.24 -16.16
CA MET A 385 4.66 -10.90 -16.43
C MET A 385 3.19 -10.74 -16.03
N ILE A 386 2.34 -11.74 -16.25
CA ILE A 386 0.94 -11.73 -15.80
C ILE A 386 0.87 -11.58 -14.27
N ASN A 387 1.68 -12.29 -13.50
CA ASN A 387 1.71 -12.17 -12.04
C ASN A 387 2.15 -10.78 -11.58
N GLY A 388 3.11 -10.15 -12.27
CA GLY A 388 3.47 -8.74 -12.05
C GLY A 388 2.30 -7.79 -12.32
N GLY A 389 1.60 -7.96 -13.45
CA GLY A 389 0.43 -7.18 -13.81
C GLY A 389 -0.76 -7.37 -12.86
N VAL A 390 -1.00 -8.61 -12.41
CA VAL A 390 -2.00 -8.96 -11.38
C VAL A 390 -1.63 -8.34 -10.04
N GLY A 391 -0.35 -8.33 -9.67
CA GLY A 391 0.16 -7.66 -8.47
C GLY A 391 -0.17 -6.17 -8.49
N MET A 392 0.14 -5.48 -9.59
CA MET A 392 -0.19 -4.06 -9.78
C MET A 392 -1.71 -3.81 -9.78
N ALA A 393 -2.47 -4.62 -10.50
CA ALA A 393 -3.94 -4.52 -10.55
C ALA A 393 -4.57 -4.71 -9.17
N ALA A 394 -4.06 -5.64 -8.36
CA ALA A 394 -4.56 -5.89 -7.02
C ALA A 394 -4.30 -4.73 -6.05
N ILE A 395 -3.24 -3.92 -6.27
CA ILE A 395 -2.99 -2.71 -5.49
C ILE A 395 -4.08 -1.69 -5.78
N TYR A 396 -4.31 -1.38 -7.06
CA TYR A 396 -5.36 -0.45 -7.47
C TYR A 396 -6.76 -0.90 -7.02
N GLN A 397 -7.07 -2.20 -7.14
CA GLN A 397 -8.37 -2.73 -6.71
C GLN A 397 -8.55 -2.78 -5.20
N ALA A 398 -7.49 -3.06 -4.43
CA ALA A 398 -7.55 -3.01 -2.97
C ALA A 398 -7.81 -1.57 -2.51
N ASP A 399 -7.10 -0.59 -3.09
CA ASP A 399 -7.29 0.82 -2.77
C ASP A 399 -8.73 1.29 -3.06
N ASP A 400 -9.28 0.91 -4.21
CA ASP A 400 -10.67 1.21 -4.58
C ASP A 400 -11.69 0.59 -3.60
N HIS A 401 -11.48 -0.65 -3.16
CA HIS A 401 -12.41 -1.36 -2.28
C HIS A 401 -12.31 -0.89 -0.83
N ASP A 402 -11.09 -0.67 -0.35
CA ASP A 402 -10.83 -0.19 1.02
C ASP A 402 -11.31 1.28 1.16
N GLY A 403 -11.24 2.07 0.09
CA GLY A 403 -11.77 3.44 0.01
C GLY A 403 -13.26 3.55 -0.34
N GLY A 404 -14.01 2.45 -0.37
CA GLY A 404 -15.47 2.45 -0.59
C GLY A 404 -15.95 2.80 -2.00
N ALA A 405 -15.05 2.89 -2.99
CA ALA A 405 -15.34 3.26 -4.38
C ALA A 405 -14.91 2.16 -5.37
N PRO A 406 -15.48 0.93 -5.30
CA PRO A 406 -15.06 -0.20 -6.11
C PRO A 406 -15.15 0.12 -7.60
N GLY A 407 -14.01 -0.01 -8.29
CA GLY A 407 -13.90 0.19 -9.73
C GLY A 407 -13.52 1.60 -10.17
N ARG A 408 -13.18 2.51 -9.26
CA ARG A 408 -12.66 3.85 -9.58
C ARG A 408 -11.37 3.79 -10.40
N SER A 409 -10.44 2.93 -10.02
CA SER A 409 -9.15 2.68 -10.67
C SER A 409 -9.17 1.45 -11.59
N ALA A 410 -10.33 0.89 -11.90
CA ALA A 410 -10.46 -0.29 -12.76
C ALA A 410 -9.75 -0.12 -14.11
N SER A 411 -9.82 1.07 -14.73
CA SER A 411 -9.12 1.34 -16.00
C SER A 411 -7.60 1.38 -15.85
N LYS A 412 -7.06 1.77 -14.68
CA LYS A 412 -5.61 1.71 -14.41
C LYS A 412 -5.19 0.26 -14.16
N ALA A 413 -5.93 -0.45 -13.32
CA ALA A 413 -5.71 -1.88 -13.02
C ALA A 413 -5.81 -2.78 -14.26
N GLY A 414 -6.79 -2.52 -15.13
CA GLY A 414 -7.00 -3.27 -16.36
C GLY A 414 -5.90 -3.02 -17.39
N ARG A 415 -5.50 -1.75 -17.60
CA ARG A 415 -4.39 -1.40 -18.51
C ARG A 415 -3.06 -1.98 -18.05
N SER A 416 -2.76 -1.98 -16.74
CA SER A 416 -1.52 -2.60 -16.24
C SER A 416 -1.50 -4.10 -16.47
N LEU A 417 -2.61 -4.81 -16.22
CA LEU A 417 -2.71 -6.24 -16.52
C LEU A 417 -2.52 -6.52 -18.01
N ALA A 418 -3.25 -5.81 -18.88
CA ALA A 418 -3.17 -6.00 -20.32
C ALA A 418 -1.77 -5.71 -20.88
N PHE A 419 -1.13 -4.64 -20.40
CA PHE A 419 0.24 -4.30 -20.78
C PHE A 419 1.22 -5.42 -20.39
N CYS A 420 1.21 -5.85 -19.13
CA CYS A 420 2.12 -6.91 -18.68
C CYS A 420 1.87 -8.24 -19.38
N ALA A 421 0.60 -8.62 -19.61
CA ALA A 421 0.26 -9.82 -20.37
C ALA A 421 0.75 -9.73 -21.83
N GLY A 422 0.65 -8.56 -22.46
CA GLY A 422 1.21 -8.30 -23.78
C GLY A 422 2.74 -8.43 -23.81
N VAL A 423 3.44 -7.85 -22.83
CA VAL A 423 4.90 -8.00 -22.72
C VAL A 423 5.29 -9.47 -22.50
N GLY A 424 4.53 -10.21 -21.69
CA GLY A 424 4.73 -11.65 -21.51
C GLY A 424 4.63 -12.45 -22.81
N LEU A 425 3.64 -12.12 -23.66
CA LEU A 425 3.49 -12.74 -24.99
C LEU A 425 4.65 -12.38 -25.93
N VAL A 426 5.11 -11.13 -25.90
CA VAL A 426 6.30 -10.68 -26.66
C VAL A 426 7.54 -11.44 -26.21
N LEU A 427 7.76 -11.60 -24.90
CA LEU A 427 8.88 -12.37 -24.37
C LEU A 427 8.82 -13.84 -24.81
N ALA A 428 7.64 -14.46 -24.78
CA ALA A 428 7.45 -15.82 -25.30
C ALA A 428 7.80 -15.92 -26.79
N GLY A 429 7.38 -14.93 -27.58
CA GLY A 429 7.72 -14.82 -29.00
C GLY A 429 9.22 -14.64 -29.24
N LEU A 430 9.89 -13.77 -28.48
CA LEU A 430 11.33 -13.56 -28.58
C LEU A 430 12.12 -14.82 -28.22
N LEU A 431 11.74 -15.53 -27.15
CA LEU A 431 12.36 -16.81 -26.77
C LEU A 431 12.19 -17.86 -27.87
N GLY A 432 10.98 -17.96 -28.44
CA GLY A 432 10.71 -18.86 -29.56
C GLY A 432 11.43 -18.46 -30.85
N LEU A 433 11.59 -17.16 -31.11
CA LEU A 433 12.28 -16.63 -32.29
C LEU A 433 13.79 -16.90 -32.22
N VAL A 434 14.41 -16.73 -31.06
CA VAL A 434 15.82 -17.10 -30.84
C VAL A 434 16.01 -18.61 -31.06
N ALA A 435 15.08 -19.43 -30.56
CA ALA A 435 15.12 -20.87 -30.80
C ALA A 435 14.97 -21.22 -32.29
N GLU A 436 14.07 -20.54 -32.98
CA GLU A 436 13.85 -20.73 -34.41
C GLU A 436 15.07 -20.27 -35.23
N SER A 437 15.74 -19.18 -34.84
CA SER A 437 16.91 -18.67 -35.58
C SER A 437 18.13 -19.58 -35.43
N GLU A 438 18.30 -20.20 -34.26
CA GLU A 438 19.47 -21.03 -33.96
C GLU A 438 19.27 -22.51 -34.34
N PHE A 439 18.04 -23.05 -34.19
CA PHE A 439 17.73 -24.48 -34.38
C PHE A 439 16.69 -24.75 -35.47
N GLY A 440 16.13 -23.71 -36.07
CA GLY A 440 15.20 -23.84 -37.19
C GLY A 440 15.89 -24.42 -38.43
N GLY A 441 15.10 -25.05 -39.29
CA GLY A 441 15.56 -25.69 -40.52
C GLY A 441 14.42 -25.86 -41.52
N TYR A 442 14.62 -26.68 -42.55
CA TYR A 442 13.61 -26.92 -43.58
C TYR A 442 12.27 -27.36 -42.97
N ALA A 443 11.17 -26.78 -43.49
CA ALA A 443 9.81 -27.11 -43.06
C ALA A 443 9.54 -28.62 -43.19
N GLY A 444 9.26 -29.29 -42.07
CA GLY A 444 9.07 -30.74 -41.96
C GLY A 444 10.24 -31.51 -41.33
N LEU A 445 11.42 -30.90 -41.22
CA LEU A 445 12.61 -31.47 -40.57
C LEU A 445 12.99 -30.77 -39.26
N SER A 446 12.43 -29.59 -38.97
CA SER A 446 12.62 -28.92 -37.69
C SER A 446 11.26 -28.67 -37.02
N PRO A 447 11.16 -28.85 -35.69
CA PRO A 447 9.97 -28.47 -34.96
C PRO A 447 9.74 -26.96 -34.99
N ASN A 448 8.47 -26.53 -35.00
CA ASN A 448 8.12 -25.10 -34.95
C ASN A 448 8.27 -24.57 -33.52
N PHE A 449 9.44 -23.99 -33.20
CA PHE A 449 9.75 -23.53 -31.84
C PHE A 449 9.01 -22.24 -31.50
N LEU A 450 8.97 -21.29 -32.44
CA LEU A 450 8.24 -20.02 -32.27
C LEU A 450 6.75 -20.26 -32.01
N GLY A 451 6.10 -21.04 -32.87
CA GLY A 451 4.68 -21.37 -32.75
C GLY A 451 4.38 -22.13 -31.46
N THR A 452 5.29 -22.98 -31.01
CA THR A 452 5.12 -23.74 -29.76
C THR A 452 5.24 -22.84 -28.52
N ALA A 453 6.23 -21.95 -28.48
CA ALA A 453 6.39 -20.99 -27.38
C ALA A 453 5.20 -20.02 -27.27
N VAL A 454 4.77 -19.48 -28.41
CA VAL A 454 3.63 -18.54 -28.48
C VAL A 454 2.32 -19.25 -28.15
N SER A 455 2.07 -20.46 -28.67
CA SER A 455 0.81 -21.18 -28.43
C SER A 455 0.60 -21.56 -26.96
N ALA A 456 1.67 -21.84 -26.21
CA ALA A 456 1.58 -22.07 -24.77
C ALA A 456 1.23 -20.79 -23.99
N ALA A 457 1.74 -19.63 -24.42
CA ALA A 457 1.54 -18.35 -23.74
C ALA A 457 0.26 -17.60 -24.16
N VAL A 458 -0.24 -17.84 -25.38
CA VAL A 458 -1.29 -17.01 -25.99
C VAL A 458 -2.60 -17.06 -25.24
N VAL A 459 -3.01 -18.23 -24.73
CA VAL A 459 -4.32 -18.36 -24.07
C VAL A 459 -4.35 -17.59 -22.74
N PRO A 460 -3.41 -17.79 -21.78
CA PRO A 460 -3.35 -16.98 -20.57
C PRO A 460 -3.22 -15.48 -20.85
N ALA A 461 -2.36 -15.10 -21.80
CA ALA A 461 -2.12 -13.70 -22.14
C ALA A 461 -3.37 -13.05 -22.77
N ALA A 462 -4.00 -13.70 -23.75
CA ALA A 462 -5.20 -13.18 -24.42
C ALA A 462 -6.37 -13.03 -23.45
N LEU A 463 -6.58 -14.00 -22.56
CA LEU A 463 -7.57 -13.89 -21.50
C LEU A 463 -7.27 -12.66 -20.62
N CYS A 464 -6.05 -12.50 -20.11
CA CYS A 464 -5.67 -11.37 -19.26
C CYS A 464 -5.77 -10.01 -19.99
N ILE A 465 -5.39 -9.94 -21.26
CA ILE A 465 -5.57 -8.76 -22.11
C ILE A 465 -7.06 -8.44 -22.25
N ALA A 466 -7.89 -9.43 -22.57
CA ALA A 466 -9.33 -9.25 -22.71
C ALA A 466 -9.97 -8.76 -21.41
N LEU A 467 -9.62 -9.34 -20.26
CA LEU A 467 -10.10 -8.86 -18.96
C LEU A 467 -9.59 -7.45 -18.64
N GLY A 468 -8.33 -7.16 -18.96
CA GLY A 468 -7.75 -5.84 -18.72
C GLY A 468 -8.40 -4.73 -19.55
N LEU A 469 -8.80 -5.03 -20.79
CA LEU A 469 -9.45 -4.08 -21.69
C LEU A 469 -10.96 -3.99 -21.47
N LEU A 470 -11.65 -5.11 -21.29
CA LEU A 470 -13.12 -5.18 -21.18
C LEU A 470 -13.62 -5.03 -19.75
N GLY A 471 -12.85 -5.49 -18.76
CA GLY A 471 -13.21 -5.44 -17.35
C GLY A 471 -13.56 -4.03 -16.83
N PRO A 472 -12.86 -2.96 -17.22
CA PRO A 472 -13.22 -1.59 -16.86
C PRO A 472 -14.52 -1.11 -17.51
N VAL A 473 -14.87 -1.65 -18.68
CA VAL A 473 -16.05 -1.26 -19.47
C VAL A 473 -17.31 -1.95 -18.94
N ILE A 474 -17.20 -3.19 -18.48
CA ILE A 474 -18.33 -3.98 -17.98
C ILE A 474 -18.62 -3.61 -16.52
N PRO A 475 -19.77 -2.99 -16.18
CA PRO A 475 -20.01 -2.42 -14.84
C PRO A 475 -19.97 -3.42 -13.69
N THR A 476 -20.40 -4.68 -13.94
CA THR A 476 -20.38 -5.74 -12.94
C THR A 476 -18.96 -6.23 -12.68
N VAL A 477 -18.17 -6.47 -13.74
CA VAL A 477 -16.75 -6.86 -13.64
C VAL A 477 -15.90 -5.75 -13.03
N ARG A 478 -16.17 -4.50 -13.40
CA ARG A 478 -15.48 -3.29 -12.93
C ARG A 478 -15.46 -3.20 -11.39
N ARG A 479 -16.53 -3.65 -10.74
CA ARG A 479 -16.69 -3.61 -9.28
C ARG A 479 -16.16 -4.85 -8.55
N LEU A 480 -15.73 -5.89 -9.26
CA LEU A 480 -15.20 -7.12 -8.65
C LEU A 480 -13.69 -7.00 -8.37
N ARG A 481 -13.23 -7.63 -7.28
CA ARG A 481 -11.80 -7.86 -6.98
C ARG A 481 -11.24 -9.03 -7.79
N TRP A 482 -11.33 -8.94 -9.11
CA TRP A 482 -10.90 -10.04 -9.99
C TRP A 482 -9.38 -10.31 -9.93
N ALA A 483 -8.55 -9.34 -9.56
CA ALA A 483 -7.10 -9.53 -9.48
C ALA A 483 -6.70 -10.57 -8.41
N ASP A 484 -7.45 -10.69 -7.31
CA ASP A 484 -7.17 -11.68 -6.27
C ASP A 484 -7.39 -13.12 -6.77
N ARG A 485 -8.28 -13.33 -7.75
CA ARG A 485 -8.54 -14.64 -8.38
C ARG A 485 -7.49 -15.05 -9.41
N LEU A 486 -6.84 -14.08 -10.05
CA LEU A 486 -5.82 -14.32 -11.08
C LEU A 486 -4.41 -14.55 -10.53
N ARG A 487 -4.24 -14.60 -9.20
CA ARG A 487 -2.94 -14.91 -8.59
C ARG A 487 -2.61 -16.39 -8.77
N HIS A 488 -1.83 -16.70 -9.80
CA HIS A 488 -1.31 -18.05 -9.99
C HIS A 488 -0.25 -18.35 -8.90
N PRO A 489 -0.28 -19.53 -8.26
CA PRO A 489 0.79 -19.91 -7.33
C PRO A 489 2.10 -20.03 -8.09
N ALA A 490 3.05 -19.12 -7.85
CA ALA A 490 4.30 -19.06 -8.61
C ALA A 490 5.25 -20.23 -8.34
N LEU A 491 5.08 -20.92 -7.21
CA LEU A 491 5.86 -22.10 -6.87
C LEU A 491 5.53 -23.32 -7.74
N ALA A 492 4.30 -23.41 -8.27
CA ALA A 492 3.92 -24.50 -9.17
C ALA A 492 4.68 -24.46 -10.52
N PRO A 493 4.72 -23.34 -11.27
CA PRO A 493 5.47 -23.25 -12.53
C PRO A 493 6.97 -23.45 -12.34
N LEU A 494 7.53 -22.99 -11.21
CA LEU A 494 8.93 -23.23 -10.87
C LEU A 494 9.22 -24.70 -10.58
N ALA A 495 8.36 -25.35 -9.80
CA ALA A 495 8.47 -26.79 -9.55
C ALA A 495 8.32 -27.60 -10.84
N ALA A 496 7.44 -27.17 -11.77
CA ALA A 496 7.33 -27.78 -13.08
C ALA A 496 8.61 -27.61 -13.93
N ALA A 497 9.18 -26.40 -13.95
CA ALA A 497 10.44 -26.12 -14.64
C ALA A 497 11.59 -26.97 -14.10
N ALA A 498 11.77 -26.98 -12.77
CA ALA A 498 12.78 -27.80 -12.11
C ALA A 498 12.54 -29.30 -12.33
N GLY A 499 11.29 -29.74 -12.31
CA GLY A 499 10.90 -31.12 -12.57
C GLY A 499 11.27 -31.56 -13.99
N ILE A 500 11.05 -30.68 -14.98
CA ILE A 500 11.39 -30.94 -16.39
C ILE A 500 12.91 -30.97 -16.59
N VAL A 501 13.66 -30.02 -16.01
CA VAL A 501 15.14 -30.04 -16.04
C VAL A 501 15.69 -31.32 -15.42
N ALA A 502 15.11 -31.79 -14.31
CA ALA A 502 15.48 -33.04 -13.66
C ALA A 502 15.11 -34.28 -14.50
N LEU A 503 13.94 -34.29 -15.15
CA LEU A 503 13.52 -35.38 -16.04
C LEU A 503 14.52 -35.56 -17.20
N ARG A 504 14.99 -34.45 -17.78
CA ARG A 504 15.90 -34.45 -18.94
C ARG A 504 17.33 -34.85 -18.61
N GLN A 505 17.70 -34.98 -17.33
CA GLN A 505 19.02 -35.50 -16.94
C GLN A 505 19.25 -36.91 -17.47
N ASN A 506 18.19 -37.73 -17.52
CA ASN A 506 18.26 -39.11 -17.99
C ASN A 506 18.53 -39.20 -19.51
N ASP A 507 18.01 -38.25 -20.29
CA ASP A 507 18.12 -38.26 -21.75
C ASP A 507 19.39 -37.54 -22.24
N ASN A 508 19.77 -36.43 -21.58
CA ASN A 508 20.78 -35.50 -22.08
C ASN A 508 22.07 -35.41 -21.24
N ARG A 509 22.18 -36.14 -20.11
CA ARG A 509 23.35 -36.12 -19.19
C ARG A 509 23.85 -34.70 -18.87
N LEU A 510 22.91 -33.83 -18.55
CA LEU A 510 23.13 -32.41 -18.30
C LEU A 510 24.00 -32.15 -17.05
N TRP A 511 24.47 -30.91 -16.91
CA TRP A 511 25.40 -30.41 -15.87
C TRP A 511 24.90 -30.49 -14.42
N LEU A 512 23.63 -30.83 -14.19
CA LEU A 512 23.02 -30.83 -12.84
C LEU A 512 23.62 -31.92 -11.95
N VAL A 513 24.04 -33.03 -12.55
CA VAL A 513 24.77 -34.11 -11.90
C VAL A 513 26.23 -34.05 -12.38
N PRO A 514 27.20 -33.81 -11.49
CA PRO A 514 28.62 -33.81 -11.84
C PRO A 514 29.01 -35.08 -12.58
N GLU A 515 29.91 -34.99 -13.57
CA GLU A 515 30.29 -36.13 -14.44
C GLU A 515 30.65 -37.40 -13.65
N PHE A 516 31.33 -37.26 -12.51
CA PHE A 516 31.73 -38.37 -11.64
C PHE A 516 30.57 -39.05 -10.89
N LEU A 517 29.35 -38.49 -10.94
CA LEU A 517 28.12 -39.03 -10.34
C LEU A 517 27.09 -39.50 -11.37
N GLN A 518 27.39 -39.45 -12.68
CA GLN A 518 26.46 -39.81 -13.76
C GLN A 518 26.28 -41.33 -13.95
N TYR A 519 26.08 -42.07 -12.85
CA TYR A 519 25.70 -43.48 -12.90
C TYR A 519 24.23 -43.63 -13.31
N SER A 520 23.89 -44.68 -14.05
CA SER A 520 22.53 -44.90 -14.57
C SER A 520 21.45 -44.87 -13.49
N PHE A 521 21.75 -45.38 -12.29
CA PHE A 521 20.80 -45.37 -11.17
C PHE A 521 20.58 -43.95 -10.58
N VAL A 522 21.61 -43.10 -10.59
CA VAL A 522 21.53 -41.70 -10.11
C VAL A 522 20.69 -40.88 -11.07
N LEU A 523 20.95 -40.99 -12.38
CA LEU A 523 20.19 -40.30 -13.42
C LEU A 523 18.72 -40.72 -13.42
N TRP A 524 18.45 -42.02 -13.24
CA TRP A 524 17.10 -42.54 -13.09
C TRP A 524 16.40 -41.99 -11.84
N ALA A 525 17.07 -41.95 -10.69
CA ALA A 525 16.52 -41.39 -9.46
C ALA A 525 16.21 -39.88 -9.57
N VAL A 526 17.09 -39.12 -10.24
CA VAL A 526 16.88 -37.68 -10.49
C VAL A 526 15.69 -37.47 -11.44
N ALA A 527 15.55 -38.28 -12.48
CA ALA A 527 14.40 -38.22 -13.37
C ALA A 527 13.10 -38.61 -12.66
N PHE A 528 13.12 -39.62 -11.79
CA PHE A 528 11.97 -40.01 -10.96
C PHE A 528 11.53 -38.88 -10.02
N ALA A 529 12.49 -38.22 -9.38
CA ALA A 529 12.23 -37.03 -8.58
C ALA A 529 11.64 -35.89 -9.43
N GLY A 530 12.16 -35.69 -10.65
CA GLY A 530 11.66 -34.70 -11.61
C GLY A 530 10.20 -34.95 -12.02
N ALA A 531 9.86 -36.19 -12.38
CA ALA A 531 8.50 -36.61 -12.74
C ALA A 531 7.53 -36.37 -11.59
N THR A 532 7.95 -36.73 -10.38
CA THR A 532 7.18 -36.53 -9.15
C THR A 532 6.97 -35.04 -8.87
N LEU A 533 7.99 -34.21 -9.04
CA LEU A 533 7.90 -32.77 -8.84
C LEU A 533 6.95 -32.10 -9.85
N LEU A 534 6.98 -32.54 -11.11
CA LEU A 534 6.06 -32.08 -12.16
C LEU A 534 4.61 -32.52 -11.90
N ALA A 535 4.40 -33.72 -11.36
CA ALA A 535 3.08 -34.20 -10.93
C ALA A 535 2.52 -33.36 -9.77
N VAL A 536 3.36 -33.04 -8.77
CA VAL A 536 3.00 -32.15 -7.66
C VAL A 536 2.65 -30.75 -8.18
N ALA A 537 3.43 -30.21 -9.11
CA ALA A 537 3.16 -28.92 -9.74
C ALA A 537 1.82 -28.90 -10.49
N THR A 538 1.52 -29.97 -11.24
CA THR A 538 0.27 -30.14 -11.98
C THR A 538 -0.93 -30.19 -11.01
N ALA A 539 -0.84 -31.00 -9.96
CA ALA A 539 -1.90 -31.10 -8.94
C ALA A 539 -2.11 -29.77 -8.20
N TRP A 540 -1.02 -29.07 -7.87
CA TRP A 540 -1.08 -27.76 -7.22
C TRP A 540 -1.73 -26.69 -8.10
N THR A 541 -1.54 -26.78 -9.41
CA THR A 541 -2.19 -25.88 -10.37
C THR A 541 -3.70 -26.13 -10.44
N LEU A 542 -4.14 -27.39 -10.47
CA LEU A 542 -5.55 -27.73 -10.70
C LEU A 542 -6.43 -27.67 -9.43
N VAL A 543 -5.88 -27.97 -8.25
CA VAL A 543 -6.65 -28.21 -7.03
C VAL A 543 -6.19 -27.32 -5.88
N THR A 544 -7.14 -26.62 -5.26
CA THR A 544 -6.89 -25.72 -4.12
C THR A 544 -6.99 -26.42 -2.77
N ALA A 545 -7.86 -27.42 -2.62
CA ALA A 545 -8.05 -28.15 -1.37
C ALA A 545 -6.87 -29.09 -1.08
N LEU A 546 -6.25 -28.96 0.09
CA LEU A 546 -5.02 -29.69 0.44
C LEU A 546 -5.16 -31.21 0.31
N ALA A 547 -6.24 -31.79 0.84
CA ALA A 547 -6.47 -33.23 0.80
C ALA A 547 -6.59 -33.75 -0.65
N ALA A 548 -7.41 -33.08 -1.47
CA ALA A 548 -7.57 -33.45 -2.88
C ALA A 548 -6.28 -33.21 -3.70
N ARG A 549 -5.50 -32.18 -3.35
CA ARG A 549 -4.19 -31.91 -3.97
C ARG A 549 -3.21 -33.04 -3.70
N LEU A 550 -3.14 -33.54 -2.46
CA LEU A 550 -2.25 -34.64 -2.09
C LEU A 550 -2.63 -35.94 -2.81
N VAL A 551 -3.93 -36.25 -2.88
CA VAL A 551 -4.43 -37.43 -3.60
C VAL A 551 -4.11 -37.33 -5.10
N LEU A 552 -4.42 -36.20 -5.73
CA LEU A 552 -4.15 -35.99 -7.15
C LEU A 552 -2.64 -36.03 -7.44
N ALA A 553 -1.81 -35.42 -6.58
CA ALA A 553 -0.36 -35.45 -6.72
C ALA A 553 0.18 -36.88 -6.66
N ALA A 554 -0.33 -37.73 -5.74
CA ALA A 554 0.08 -39.12 -5.65
C ALA A 554 -0.30 -39.92 -6.91
N VAL A 555 -1.53 -39.75 -7.40
CA VAL A 555 -2.00 -40.44 -8.63
C VAL A 555 -1.20 -39.98 -9.85
N LEU A 556 -1.01 -38.67 -10.02
CA LEU A 556 -0.22 -38.13 -11.12
C LEU A 556 1.25 -38.54 -11.01
N ALA A 557 1.83 -38.62 -9.81
CA ALA A 557 3.21 -39.05 -9.64
C ALA A 557 3.40 -40.50 -10.11
N ILE A 558 2.48 -41.41 -9.79
CA ILE A 558 2.51 -42.78 -10.31
C ILE A 558 2.44 -42.77 -11.84
N GLY A 559 1.47 -42.04 -12.41
CA GLY A 559 1.30 -41.98 -13.87
C GLY A 559 2.48 -41.35 -14.60
N TYR A 560 3.05 -40.26 -14.07
CA TYR A 560 4.18 -39.55 -14.67
C TYR A 560 5.46 -40.39 -14.59
N ASN A 561 5.67 -41.10 -13.49
CA ASN A 561 6.81 -42.02 -13.37
C ASN A 561 6.65 -43.26 -14.25
N LEU A 562 5.43 -43.77 -14.43
CA LEU A 562 5.17 -44.88 -15.37
C LEU A 562 5.38 -44.45 -16.83
N ALA A 563 5.09 -43.18 -17.14
CA ALA A 563 5.29 -42.59 -18.45
C ALA A 563 6.74 -42.16 -18.72
N ASN A 564 7.65 -42.22 -17.73
CA ASN A 564 9.02 -41.70 -17.78
C ASN A 564 9.96 -42.53 -18.70
N GLY A 565 9.77 -42.41 -20.02
CA GLY A 565 10.68 -42.88 -21.09
C GLY A 565 11.23 -41.72 -21.95
N ALA A 566 11.95 -42.04 -23.03
CA ALA A 566 12.77 -41.09 -23.83
C ALA A 566 12.01 -39.87 -24.41
N ASN A 567 10.67 -39.92 -24.50
CA ASN A 567 9.83 -38.80 -24.99
C ASN A 567 8.87 -38.26 -23.91
N ALA A 568 9.03 -38.68 -22.66
CA ALA A 568 8.11 -38.37 -21.57
C ALA A 568 8.10 -36.90 -21.21
N ALA A 569 9.27 -36.26 -21.21
CA ALA A 569 9.43 -34.85 -20.84
C ALA A 569 8.46 -33.94 -21.62
N SER A 570 8.26 -34.22 -22.90
CA SER A 570 7.44 -33.39 -23.77
C SER A 570 5.95 -33.55 -23.53
N LEU A 571 5.51 -34.80 -23.39
CA LEU A 571 4.11 -35.10 -23.10
C LEU A 571 3.73 -34.58 -21.71
N LEU A 572 4.59 -34.79 -20.71
CA LEU A 572 4.35 -34.33 -19.36
C LEU A 572 4.40 -32.80 -19.25
N ALA A 573 5.29 -32.13 -19.97
CA ALA A 573 5.32 -30.67 -20.07
C ALA A 573 4.04 -30.12 -20.73
N LEU A 574 3.56 -30.75 -21.81
CA LEU A 574 2.31 -30.37 -22.45
C LEU A 574 1.11 -30.52 -21.51
N ILE A 575 1.05 -31.61 -20.73
CA ILE A 575 0.01 -31.79 -19.71
C ILE A 575 0.04 -30.65 -18.69
N TYR A 576 1.23 -30.22 -18.25
CA TYR A 576 1.36 -29.07 -17.35
C TYR A 576 0.91 -27.74 -18.00
N VAL A 577 1.28 -27.49 -19.25
CA VAL A 577 0.82 -26.31 -20.02
C VAL A 577 -0.71 -26.29 -20.09
N LEU A 578 -1.33 -27.44 -20.42
CA LEU A 578 -2.79 -27.58 -20.47
C LEU A 578 -3.43 -27.36 -19.09
N ALA A 579 -2.80 -27.81 -18.01
CA ALA A 579 -3.28 -27.58 -16.66
C ALA A 579 -3.31 -26.09 -16.30
N VAL A 580 -2.28 -25.33 -16.68
CA VAL A 580 -2.24 -23.88 -16.49
C VAL A 580 -3.32 -23.18 -17.33
N ILE A 581 -3.48 -23.57 -18.59
CA ILE A 581 -4.53 -23.03 -19.47
C ILE A 581 -5.92 -23.28 -18.86
N ALA A 582 -6.18 -24.51 -18.41
CA ALA A 582 -7.42 -24.89 -17.75
C ALA A 582 -7.66 -24.08 -16.47
N TRP A 583 -6.60 -23.80 -15.70
CA TRP A 583 -6.70 -22.94 -14.52
C TRP A 583 -7.12 -21.51 -14.88
N TYR A 584 -6.48 -20.88 -15.88
CA TYR A 584 -6.87 -19.53 -16.31
C TYR A 584 -8.30 -19.50 -16.84
N LEU A 585 -8.69 -20.45 -17.69
CA LEU A 585 -10.07 -20.59 -18.17
C LEU A 585 -11.06 -20.71 -17.01
N ARG A 586 -10.76 -21.54 -16.01
CA ARG A 586 -11.58 -21.68 -14.81
C ARG A 586 -11.71 -20.36 -14.04
N GLN A 587 -10.61 -19.62 -13.83
CA GLN A 587 -10.68 -18.32 -13.14
C GLN A 587 -11.55 -17.33 -13.92
N PHE A 588 -11.44 -17.30 -15.24
CA PHE A 588 -12.26 -16.45 -16.10
C PHE A 588 -13.74 -16.80 -16.02
N VAL A 589 -14.09 -18.09 -16.05
CA VAL A 589 -15.47 -18.55 -15.84
C VAL A 589 -15.99 -18.13 -14.48
N LEU A 590 -15.19 -18.25 -13.42
CA LEU A 590 -15.57 -17.84 -12.07
C LEU A 590 -15.74 -16.33 -11.95
N ILE A 591 -14.88 -15.52 -12.57
CA ILE A 591 -15.03 -14.06 -12.62
C ILE A 591 -16.30 -13.68 -13.39
N GLY A 592 -16.56 -14.34 -14.53
CA GLY A 592 -17.79 -14.13 -15.30
C GLY A 592 -19.05 -14.52 -14.52
N TYR A 593 -19.00 -15.63 -13.78
CA TYR A 593 -20.09 -16.08 -12.92
C TYR A 593 -20.44 -15.05 -11.84
N ASP A 594 -19.42 -14.53 -11.14
CA ASP A 594 -19.58 -13.49 -10.12
C ASP A 594 -20.11 -12.17 -10.70
N ALA A 595 -19.88 -11.93 -11.99
CA ALA A 595 -20.33 -10.74 -12.69
C ALA A 595 -21.80 -10.83 -13.16
N LEU A 596 -22.46 -11.98 -13.01
CA LEU A 596 -23.86 -12.15 -13.42
C LEU A 596 -24.82 -11.49 -12.40
N PRO A 597 -25.91 -10.84 -12.86
CA PRO A 597 -26.93 -10.30 -11.97
C PRO A 597 -27.65 -11.42 -11.20
N ALA A 598 -27.88 -11.22 -9.90
CA ALA A 598 -28.47 -12.21 -8.99
C ALA A 598 -29.83 -12.80 -9.45
N GLY A 599 -30.58 -12.06 -10.29
CA GLY A 599 -31.86 -12.51 -10.83
C GLY A 599 -31.76 -13.49 -12.02
N LEU A 600 -30.61 -13.58 -12.69
CA LEU A 600 -30.43 -14.42 -13.88
C LEU A 600 -30.27 -15.90 -13.49
N MET A 601 -29.57 -16.19 -12.40
CA MET A 601 -29.45 -17.56 -11.90
C MET A 601 -30.80 -18.12 -11.42
N ARG A 602 -31.66 -17.30 -10.80
CA ARG A 602 -33.05 -17.69 -10.48
C ARG A 602 -33.88 -18.03 -11.71
N ARG A 603 -33.66 -17.35 -12.84
CA ARG A 603 -34.38 -17.63 -14.10
C ARG A 603 -33.88 -18.91 -14.77
N ILE A 604 -32.58 -19.17 -14.71
CA ILE A 604 -31.99 -20.42 -15.23
C ILE A 604 -32.44 -21.62 -14.37
N THR A 605 -32.47 -21.49 -13.04
CA THR A 605 -32.93 -22.58 -12.16
C THR A 605 -34.44 -22.74 -12.16
N ALA A 606 -35.22 -21.67 -12.29
CA ALA A 606 -36.67 -21.74 -12.43
C ALA A 606 -37.12 -22.34 -13.78
N GLY A 607 -36.31 -22.22 -14.83
CA GLY A 607 -36.55 -22.88 -16.12
C GLY A 607 -36.26 -24.38 -16.12
N LEU A 608 -35.60 -24.90 -15.08
CA LEU A 608 -35.27 -26.32 -14.91
C LEU A 608 -36.20 -27.06 -13.94
N THR A 609 -37.06 -26.34 -13.20
CA THR A 609 -38.14 -26.98 -12.42
C THR A 609 -39.38 -27.12 -13.30
N PRO A 610 -39.90 -28.35 -13.54
CA PRO A 610 -41.17 -28.51 -14.24
C PRO A 610 -42.27 -27.83 -13.42
N SER A 611 -42.99 -26.91 -14.05
CA SER A 611 -44.13 -26.22 -13.45
C SER A 611 -45.15 -27.23 -12.92
N PRO A 612 -45.67 -27.07 -11.69
CA PRO A 612 -46.71 -27.97 -11.18
C PRO A 612 -47.94 -27.84 -12.07
N GLN A 613 -48.44 -28.99 -12.54
CA GLN A 613 -49.69 -29.09 -13.29
C GLN A 613 -50.83 -28.39 -12.52
N PRO A 614 -51.67 -27.58 -13.17
CA PRO A 614 -52.84 -27.03 -12.53
C PRO A 614 -53.81 -28.18 -12.22
N ASP A 615 -54.20 -28.29 -10.94
CA ASP A 615 -55.20 -29.24 -10.47
C ASP A 615 -56.47 -29.13 -11.31
N ALA A 616 -56.77 -30.21 -12.04
CA ALA A 616 -58.02 -30.37 -12.73
C ALA A 616 -59.11 -30.72 -11.71
N THR A 617 -60.12 -29.85 -11.65
CA THR A 617 -61.53 -30.18 -11.42
C THR A 617 -61.92 -30.87 -10.11
N ARG A 618 -62.53 -30.10 -9.19
CA ARG A 618 -63.66 -30.60 -8.38
C ARG A 618 -64.96 -30.10 -9.02
N PRO A 619 -65.84 -30.97 -9.52
CA PRO A 619 -67.21 -30.59 -9.83
C PRO A 619 -68.00 -30.47 -8.52
N GLY A 620 -68.87 -29.48 -8.45
CA GLY A 620 -69.78 -29.31 -7.32
C GLY A 620 -70.83 -30.42 -7.27
N ASP A 621 -71.41 -30.60 -6.10
CA ASP A 621 -72.80 -31.05 -6.00
C ASP A 621 -73.50 -30.32 -4.86
N ALA A 622 -74.71 -29.88 -5.19
CA ALA A 622 -75.63 -29.13 -4.37
C ALA A 622 -76.44 -30.05 -3.44
N SER A 623 -77.04 -29.41 -2.43
CA SER A 623 -78.23 -29.83 -1.68
C SER A 623 -78.24 -31.21 -0.99
N ASN A 624 -78.11 -31.21 0.34
CA ASN A 624 -79.25 -31.41 1.26
C ASN A 624 -78.88 -31.03 2.69
#